data_AF-A0A945XZY4-F1
#
_entry.id   AF-A0A945XZY4-F1
#
_cell.length_a   1.000
_cell.length_b   1.000
_cell.length_c   1.000
_cell.angle_alpha   90.00
_cell.angle_beta   90.00
_cell.angle_gamma   90.00
#
_symmetry.space_group_name_H-M   'P 1'
#
loop_
_entity.id
_entity.type
_entity.pdbx_description
1 polymer ?
#
loop_
_entity_poly.entity_id
_entity_poly.type
_entity_poly.pdbx_seq_one_letter_code
_entity_poly.pdbx_strand_id
1 'polypeptide(L)'
;MSFAKPTWLKAGITLALLSNWILVASASEVRTLKNIEVVSFENTEQVRLEFDGKFSGEPLINFESGSMSLRFSSTHTAPALPLLTVTKDNPLIKAVRAVEFPDTHFVHLEILLQSPRTLLDHPKIT
;
A
#
# COMPACT_ATOMS: atom_id res chain seq x y z
N MET A 1 -36.52 -22.70 -9.91
CA MET A 1 -35.52 -22.37 -8.86
C MET A 1 -34.88 -21.05 -9.25
N SER A 2 -35.12 -19.99 -8.46
CA SER A 2 -34.53 -18.67 -8.71
C SER A 2 -33.19 -18.62 -7.98
N PHE A 3 -32.09 -18.54 -8.74
CA PHE A 3 -30.78 -18.25 -8.15
C PHE A 3 -30.77 -16.76 -7.81
N ALA A 4 -30.73 -16.45 -6.52
CA ALA A 4 -30.47 -15.08 -6.07
C ALA A 4 -29.14 -14.64 -6.67
N LYS A 5 -29.16 -13.56 -7.47
CA LYS A 5 -27.93 -12.94 -7.98
C LYS A 5 -27.11 -12.52 -6.75
N PRO A 6 -25.85 -12.97 -6.60
CA PRO A 6 -25.02 -12.50 -5.51
C PRO A 6 -24.89 -10.99 -5.67
N THR A 7 -25.18 -10.24 -4.61
CA THR A 7 -24.89 -8.82 -4.52
C THR A 7 -23.37 -8.68 -4.52
N TRP A 8 -22.79 -8.41 -5.69
CA TRP A 8 -21.35 -8.21 -5.87
C TRP A 8 -20.94 -6.94 -5.12
N LEU A 9 -20.40 -7.09 -3.91
CA LEU A 9 -19.73 -6.00 -3.20
C LEU A 9 -18.45 -5.67 -3.97
N LYS A 10 -18.43 -4.51 -4.63
CA LYS A 10 -17.22 -3.98 -5.27
C LYS A 10 -16.25 -3.59 -4.17
N ALA A 11 -15.22 -4.40 -3.95
CA ALA A 11 -14.12 -4.05 -3.05
C ALA A 11 -13.01 -3.37 -3.85
N GLY A 12 -12.67 -2.13 -3.50
CA GLY A 12 -11.55 -1.38 -4.09
C GLY A 12 -10.40 -1.22 -3.10
N ILE A 13 -9.16 -1.15 -3.58
CA ILE A 13 -8.03 -0.73 -2.75
C ILE A 13 -7.73 0.73 -3.07
N THR A 14 -7.51 1.55 -2.04
CA THR A 14 -7.07 2.94 -2.20
C THR A 14 -5.76 3.14 -1.44
N LEU A 15 -4.79 3.77 -2.09
CA LEU A 15 -3.53 4.13 -1.45
C LEU A 15 -3.63 5.58 -0.96
N ALA A 16 -3.51 5.80 0.35
CA ALA A 16 -3.53 7.13 0.94
C ALA A 16 -2.15 7.46 1.55
N LEU A 17 -1.49 8.48 0.99
CA LEU A 17 -0.23 9.00 1.50
C LEU A 17 -0.54 10.15 2.47
N LEU A 18 -0.41 9.92 3.77
CA LEU A 18 -0.60 10.97 4.77
C LEU A 18 0.73 11.69 5.00
N SER A 19 0.75 12.99 4.73
CA SER A 19 1.88 13.87 5.03
C SER A 19 1.46 14.89 6.09
N ASN A 20 2.13 14.90 7.24
CA ASN A 20 2.03 16.03 8.16
C ASN A 20 2.83 17.23 7.62
N TRP A 21 2.34 18.44 7.91
CA TRP A 21 2.53 19.69 7.18
C TRP A 21 3.96 20.30 7.08
N ILE A 22 4.14 21.02 5.96
CA ILE A 22 5.03 22.16 5.60
C ILE A 22 6.56 21.97 5.71
N LEU A 23 7.21 21.77 4.56
CA LEU A 23 8.16 22.69 3.90
C LEU A 23 8.37 22.17 2.46
N VAL A 24 8.63 23.07 1.51
CA VAL A 24 8.91 22.72 0.10
C VAL A 24 10.20 21.88 0.09
N ALA A 25 10.07 20.59 -0.12
CA ALA A 25 11.20 19.71 -0.30
C ALA A 25 11.40 19.42 -1.79
N SER A 26 12.58 19.79 -2.27
CA SER A 26 13.11 19.50 -3.59
C SER A 26 13.05 17.99 -3.89
N ALA A 27 12.92 17.64 -5.16
CA ALA A 27 12.84 16.27 -5.70
C ALA A 27 14.10 15.38 -5.48
N SER A 28 14.96 15.73 -4.52
CA SER A 28 16.22 15.04 -4.21
C SER A 28 16.33 14.54 -2.77
N GLU A 29 15.32 14.77 -1.92
CA GLU A 29 15.41 14.38 -0.51
C GLU A 29 14.98 12.93 -0.30
N VAL A 30 15.85 12.14 0.34
CA VAL A 30 15.54 10.75 0.70
C VAL A 30 14.59 10.74 1.89
N ARG A 31 13.53 9.93 1.81
CA ARG A 31 12.47 9.83 2.85
C ARG A 31 12.57 8.54 3.63
N THR A 32 12.11 8.56 4.87
CA THR A 32 12.02 7.36 5.71
C THR A 32 10.57 6.93 5.88
N LEU A 33 10.22 5.73 5.44
CA LEU A 33 8.94 5.07 5.72
C LEU A 33 8.94 4.59 7.18
N LYS A 34 8.08 5.21 8.00
CA LYS A 34 8.00 5.00 9.45
C LYS A 34 6.92 4.03 9.88
N ASN A 35 5.80 4.02 9.16
CA ASN A 35 4.66 3.20 9.53
C ASN A 35 3.90 2.71 8.30
N ILE A 36 3.30 1.52 8.44
CA ILE A 36 2.38 0.92 7.48
C ILE A 36 1.15 0.51 8.27
N GLU A 37 0.00 1.03 7.88
CA GLU A 37 -1.28 0.68 8.47
C GLU A 37 -2.22 0.17 7.38
N VAL A 38 -3.01 -0.85 7.70
CA VAL A 38 -4.10 -1.28 6.83
C VAL A 38 -5.42 -0.97 7.52
N VAL A 39 -6.25 -0.19 6.83
CA VAL A 39 -7.52 0.31 7.37
C VAL A 39 -8.65 -0.06 6.42
N SER A 40 -9.72 -0.64 6.96
CA SER A 40 -10.95 -0.89 6.21
C SER A 40 -11.88 0.31 6.33
N PHE A 41 -12.30 0.86 5.19
CA PHE A 41 -13.24 1.97 5.13
C PHE A 41 -14.40 1.62 4.20
N GLU A 42 -15.58 1.43 4.78
CA GLU A 42 -16.80 1.00 4.08
C GLU A 42 -16.57 -0.26 3.23
N ASN A 43 -16.46 -0.11 1.91
CA ASN A 43 -16.21 -1.17 0.93
C ASN A 43 -14.81 -1.07 0.29
N THR A 44 -13.91 -0.33 0.91
CA THR A 44 -12.55 -0.11 0.41
C THR A 44 -11.51 -0.48 1.46
N GLU A 45 -10.43 -1.10 1.01
CA GLU A 45 -9.27 -1.33 1.87
C GLU A 45 -8.19 -0.30 1.56
N GLN A 46 -7.63 0.31 2.60
CA GLN A 46 -6.59 1.32 2.47
C GLN A 46 -5.29 0.81 3.05
N VAL A 47 -4.21 0.96 2.30
CA VAL A 47 -2.85 0.90 2.84
C VAL A 47 -2.39 2.33 3.05
N ARG A 48 -2.13 2.68 4.30
CA ARG A 48 -1.63 4.01 4.70
C ARG A 48 -0.15 3.90 4.98
N LEU A 49 0.60 4.79 4.34
CA LEU A 49 2.06 4.87 4.46
C LEU A 49 2.41 6.20 5.11
N GLU A 50 3.16 6.14 6.20
CA GLU A 50 3.63 7.32 6.91
C GLU A 50 5.13 7.52 6.65
N PHE A 51 5.47 8.67 6.08
CA PHE A 51 6.86 9.07 5.86
C PHE A 51 7.27 10.14 6.87
N ASP A 52 8.58 10.29 7.08
CA ASP A 52 9.17 11.35 7.91
C ASP A 52 9.01 12.77 7.36
N GLY A 53 8.48 12.90 6.14
CA GLY A 53 8.09 14.15 5.51
C GLY A 53 7.22 13.87 4.29
N LYS A 54 6.84 14.91 3.54
CA LYS A 54 6.06 14.74 2.32
C LYS A 54 6.85 13.92 1.30
N PHE A 55 6.32 12.76 0.92
CA PHE A 55 6.82 12.00 -0.23
C PHE A 55 6.36 12.69 -1.53
N SER A 56 7.29 12.98 -2.43
CA SER A 56 7.04 13.70 -3.68
C SER A 56 7.41 12.89 -4.92
N GLY A 57 7.78 11.62 -4.76
CA GLY A 57 8.11 10.72 -5.88
C GLY A 57 6.86 10.08 -6.49
N GLU A 58 7.04 9.45 -7.64
CA GLU A 58 6.03 8.59 -8.26
C GLU A 58 6.45 7.13 -8.05
N PRO A 59 5.71 6.34 -7.24
CA PRO A 59 6.04 4.94 -7.06
C PRO A 59 5.77 4.17 -8.35
N LEU A 60 6.65 3.24 -8.71
CA LEU A 60 6.35 2.28 -9.76
C LEU A 60 5.41 1.23 -9.21
N ILE A 61 4.27 1.02 -9.87
CA ILE A 61 3.23 0.12 -9.41
C ILE A 61 3.15 -1.06 -10.37
N ASN A 62 3.15 -2.26 -9.82
CA ASN A 62 2.96 -3.49 -10.58
C ASN A 62 1.84 -4.33 -9.96
N PHE A 63 1.03 -4.94 -10.83
CA PHE A 63 -0.11 -5.77 -10.45
C PHE A 63 0.15 -7.20 -10.86
N GLU A 64 0.10 -8.11 -9.91
CA GLU A 64 0.30 -9.53 -10.14
C GLU A 64 -0.90 -10.32 -9.58
N SER A 65 -1.03 -11.59 -9.99
CA SER A 65 -2.12 -12.43 -9.50
C SER A 65 -1.96 -12.67 -8.00
N GLY A 66 -2.81 -12.02 -7.20
CA GLY A 66 -2.82 -12.16 -5.74
C GLY A 66 -1.93 -11.17 -4.99
N SER A 67 -1.28 -10.23 -5.67
CA SER A 67 -0.48 -9.18 -5.03
C SER A 67 -0.42 -7.88 -5.84
N MET A 68 -0.06 -6.80 -5.15
CA MET A 68 0.33 -5.54 -5.76
C MET A 68 1.66 -5.12 -5.17
N SER A 69 2.58 -4.67 -6.01
CA SER A 69 3.87 -4.12 -5.56
C SER A 69 4.00 -2.65 -5.90
N LEU A 70 4.67 -1.93 -5.00
CA LEU A 70 5.05 -0.53 -5.17
C LEU A 70 6.55 -0.40 -4.93
N ARG A 71 7.26 0.27 -5.83
CA ARG A 71 8.66 0.64 -5.65
C ARG A 71 8.77 2.13 -5.44
N PHE A 72 9.17 2.53 -4.24
CA PHE A 72 9.45 3.91 -3.88
C PHE A 72 10.92 4.21 -4.12
N SER A 73 11.20 5.25 -4.89
CA SER A 73 12.54 5.81 -5.11
C SER A 73 12.86 6.88 -4.09
N SER A 74 14.15 7.01 -3.75
CA SER A 74 14.62 7.94 -2.71
C SER A 74 13.96 7.68 -1.35
N THR A 75 13.91 6.41 -0.94
CA THR A 75 13.26 5.99 0.29
C THR A 75 14.08 4.94 1.07
N HIS A 76 14.05 5.04 2.40
CA HIS A 76 14.52 4.05 3.38
C HIS A 76 13.35 3.55 4.25
N THR A 77 13.52 2.43 4.96
CA THR A 77 12.63 2.03 6.05
C THR A 77 13.20 2.46 7.41
N ALA A 78 12.33 2.86 8.33
CA ALA A 78 12.75 3.07 9.71
C ALA A 78 13.19 1.72 10.32
N PRO A 79 14.23 1.68 11.19
CA PRO A 79 14.67 0.43 11.83
C PRO A 79 13.59 -0.29 12.64
N ALA A 80 12.60 0.46 13.14
CA ALA A 80 11.47 -0.06 13.90
C ALA A 80 10.28 -0.49 13.02
N LEU A 81 10.32 -0.24 11.70
CA LEU A 81 9.25 -0.61 10.79
C LEU A 81 9.19 -2.15 10.69
N PRO A 82 8.04 -2.79 10.95
CA PRO A 82 7.92 -4.23 10.82
C PRO A 82 8.12 -4.65 9.37
N LEU A 83 8.90 -5.70 9.15
CA LEU A 83 9.09 -6.29 7.82
C LEU A 83 7.74 -6.74 7.20
N LEU A 84 6.80 -7.19 8.05
CA LEU A 84 5.51 -7.74 7.66
C LEU A 84 4.41 -7.24 8.60
N THR A 85 3.38 -6.62 8.02
CA THR A 85 2.16 -6.18 8.69
C THR A 85 1.03 -7.12 8.29
N VAL A 86 0.62 -8.03 9.18
CA VAL A 86 -0.42 -9.03 8.94
C VAL A 86 -1.79 -8.48 9.33
N THR A 87 -2.80 -8.73 8.50
CA THR A 87 -4.16 -8.22 8.69
C THR A 87 -5.13 -9.38 8.96
N LYS A 88 -5.35 -9.67 10.24
CA LYS A 88 -6.04 -10.89 10.70
C LYS A 88 -7.52 -10.96 10.28
N ASP A 89 -8.19 -9.83 10.11
CA ASP A 89 -9.63 -9.74 9.86
C ASP A 89 -9.97 -8.88 8.62
N ASN A 90 -8.97 -8.54 7.81
CA ASN A 90 -9.19 -7.74 6.62
C ASN A 90 -9.71 -8.61 5.46
N PRO A 91 -10.81 -8.22 4.79
CA PRO A 91 -11.48 -9.06 3.80
C PRO A 91 -10.74 -9.17 2.45
N LEU A 92 -9.76 -8.31 2.17
CA LEU A 92 -9.07 -8.25 0.87
C LEU A 92 -7.55 -8.29 0.99
N ILE A 93 -6.97 -7.61 1.98
CA ILE A 93 -5.53 -7.58 2.23
C ILE A 93 -5.20 -8.66 3.26
N LYS A 94 -4.20 -9.50 2.94
CA LYS A 94 -3.68 -10.55 3.82
C LYS A 94 -2.52 -10.05 4.66
N ALA A 95 -1.61 -9.31 4.03
CA ALA A 95 -0.48 -8.68 4.68
C ALA A 95 0.15 -7.62 3.78
N VAL A 96 0.95 -6.74 4.36
CA VAL A 96 1.82 -5.81 3.66
C VAL A 96 3.25 -6.05 4.09
N ARG A 97 4.16 -6.22 3.14
CA ARG A 97 5.59 -6.43 3.38
C ARG A 97 6.39 -5.25 2.85
N ALA A 98 7.34 -4.75 3.62
CA ALA A 98 8.25 -3.69 3.18
C ALA A 98 9.69 -4.19 3.20
N VAL A 99 10.40 -4.05 2.09
CA VAL A 99 11.80 -4.46 1.95
C VAL A 99 12.61 -3.31 1.40
N GLU A 100 13.61 -2.87 2.14
CA GLU A 100 14.63 -1.97 1.62
C GLU A 100 15.70 -2.77 0.89
N PHE A 101 16.09 -2.31 -0.30
CA PHE A 101 17.18 -2.91 -1.06
C PHE A 101 18.51 -2.30 -0.63
N PRO A 102 19.49 -3.09 -0.13
CA PRO A 102 20.77 -2.57 0.34
C PRO A 102 21.47 -1.71 -0.70
N ASP A 103 22.13 -0.65 -0.24
CA ASP A 103 22.91 0.28 -1.07
C ASP A 103 22.11 0.95 -2.22
N THR A 104 20.78 0.90 -2.12
CA THR A 104 19.88 1.58 -3.02
C THR A 104 18.82 2.29 -2.19
N HIS A 105 18.53 3.56 -2.46
CA HIS A 105 17.44 4.29 -1.81
C HIS A 105 16.07 3.82 -2.36
N PHE A 106 15.83 2.52 -2.35
CA PHE A 106 14.63 1.88 -2.85
C PHE A 106 13.97 1.06 -1.76
N VAL A 107 12.68 1.33 -1.55
CA VAL A 107 11.80 0.49 -0.75
C VAL A 107 10.79 -0.17 -1.66
N HIS A 108 10.73 -1.50 -1.60
CA HIS A 108 9.70 -2.32 -2.19
C HIS A 108 8.61 -2.58 -1.14
N LEU A 109 7.38 -2.20 -1.47
CA LEU A 109 6.20 -2.54 -0.70
C LEU A 109 5.38 -3.57 -1.47
N GLU A 110 5.12 -4.71 -0.86
CA GLU A 110 4.32 -5.80 -1.43
C GLU A 110 3.04 -5.96 -0.62
N ILE A 111 1.89 -5.74 -1.26
CA ILE A 111 0.55 -5.91 -0.69
C ILE A 111 0.05 -7.28 -1.14
N LEU A 112 -0.03 -8.21 -0.20
CA LEU A 112 -0.53 -9.57 -0.42
C LEU A 112 -2.05 -9.58 -0.25
N LEU A 113 -2.77 -10.18 -1.18
CA LEU A 113 -4.23 -10.25 -1.17
C LEU A 113 -4.74 -11.58 -0.62
N GLN A 114 -5.96 -11.58 -0.08
CA GLN A 114 -6.68 -12.76 0.41
C GLN A 114 -7.18 -13.64 -0.77
N SER A 115 -6.27 -14.27 -1.53
CA SER A 115 -6.58 -15.17 -2.67
C SER A 115 -7.41 -14.51 -3.81
N PRO A 116 -7.55 -15.13 -5.00
CA PRO A 116 -8.07 -14.43 -6.17
C PRO A 116 -9.60 -14.34 -6.09
N ARG A 117 -10.12 -13.45 -5.25
CA ARG A 117 -11.33 -12.73 -5.62
C ARG A 117 -10.90 -11.84 -6.76
N THR A 118 -11.47 -12.05 -7.94
CA THR A 118 -11.27 -11.23 -9.13
C THR A 118 -11.28 -9.77 -8.69
N LEU A 119 -10.11 -9.13 -8.64
CA LEU A 119 -9.97 -7.69 -8.44
C LEU A 119 -10.69 -7.08 -9.64
N LEU A 120 -11.93 -6.66 -9.41
CA LEU A 120 -12.85 -6.27 -10.48
C LEU A 120 -12.46 -4.93 -11.11
N ASP A 121 -11.56 -4.19 -10.48
CA ASP A 121 -11.03 -2.92 -10.94
C ASP A 121 -9.59 -2.73 -10.45
N HIS A 122 -8.76 -2.03 -11.23
CA HIS A 122 -7.47 -1.55 -10.74
C HIS A 122 -7.70 -0.61 -9.55
N PRO A 123 -6.91 -0.73 -8.48
CA PRO A 123 -7.05 0.12 -7.32
C PRO A 123 -6.71 1.57 -7.68
N LYS A 124 -7.49 2.49 -7.12
CA LYS A 124 -7.37 3.91 -7.40
C LYS A 124 -6.38 4.55 -6.44
N ILE A 125 -5.42 5.28 -7.00
CA ILE A 125 -4.53 6.17 -6.25
C ILE A 125 -5.24 7.52 -6.15
N THR A 126 -5.37 8.07 -4.94
CA THR A 126 -5.98 9.38 -4.70
C THR A 126 -5.19 10.15 -3.67
#